data_AF-A0A1C3JWC3-F1
#
_entry.id   AF-A0A1C3JWC3-F1
#
_cell.length_a   1.000
_cell.length_b   1.000
_cell.length_c   1.000
_cell.angle_alpha   90.00
_cell.angle_beta   90.00
_cell.angle_gamma   90.00
#
_symmetry.space_group_name_H-M   'P 1'
#
loop_
_entity.id
_entity.type
_entity.pdbx_description
1 polymer ?
#
loop_
_entity_poly.entity_id
_entity_poly.type
_entity_poly.pdbx_seq_one_letter_code
_entity_poly.pdbx_strand_id
1 'polypeptide(L)'
;MLEVTQGHSSEHEKIRLEHEAAKLFMRWYETNTHKPIRHIWHNQPMRPDVSCVLEGEKLDLEIAHLYGSEAEAMAILGRDLTDQTKRELHSLDQEADERLLKALNRILQNKAGKRYSSDRTWLVIRNAHPQWTKDDIKGLIGHISVPENHPFEKIWMVGDMEGKTGIVRLYP
;
A
#
# COMPACT_ATOMS: atom_id res chain seq x y z
N MET A 1 -33.73 -19.17 -0.69
CA MET A 1 -32.48 -19.37 -1.43
C MET A 1 -31.88 -17.98 -1.70
N LEU A 2 -31.04 -17.48 -0.78
CA LEU A 2 -30.32 -16.21 -0.91
C LEU A 2 -28.94 -16.41 -0.31
N GLU A 3 -28.00 -16.82 -1.14
CA GLU A 3 -26.57 -16.95 -0.81
C GLU A 3 -25.74 -16.38 -1.97
N VAL A 4 -25.89 -15.09 -2.27
CA VAL A 4 -24.95 -14.38 -3.16
C VAL A 4 -24.95 -12.88 -2.82
N THR A 5 -24.25 -12.45 -1.78
CA THR A 5 -24.05 -10.99 -1.54
C THR A 5 -22.75 -10.60 -0.84
N GLN A 6 -21.97 -11.52 -0.26
CA GLN A 6 -20.75 -11.14 0.46
C GLN A 6 -19.50 -10.96 -0.44
N GLY A 7 -19.41 -11.66 -1.58
CA GLY A 7 -18.22 -11.61 -2.46
C GLY A 7 -18.02 -10.26 -3.16
N HIS A 8 -19.09 -9.71 -3.75
CA HIS A 8 -19.01 -8.47 -4.55
C HIS A 8 -18.69 -7.23 -3.71
N SER A 9 -19.18 -7.13 -2.47
CA SER A 9 -18.92 -5.97 -1.61
C SER A 9 -17.44 -5.81 -1.28
N SER A 10 -16.75 -6.92 -1.01
CA SER A 10 -15.34 -6.93 -0.62
C SER A 10 -14.39 -6.50 -1.76
N GLU A 11 -14.74 -6.82 -3.01
CA GLU A 11 -13.94 -6.42 -4.17
C GLU A 11 -14.06 -4.93 -4.45
N HIS A 12 -15.27 -4.38 -4.41
CA HIS A 12 -15.49 -2.93 -4.59
C HIS A 12 -14.82 -2.11 -3.49
N GLU A 13 -14.83 -2.60 -2.25
CA GLU A 13 -14.15 -1.96 -1.13
C GLU A 13 -12.64 -1.94 -1.33
N LYS A 14 -12.05 -3.07 -1.75
CA LYS A 14 -10.64 -3.15 -2.08
C LYS A 14 -10.24 -2.17 -3.17
N ILE A 15 -11.01 -2.10 -4.26
CA ILE A 15 -10.78 -1.16 -5.38
C ILE A 15 -10.84 0.29 -4.89
N ARG A 16 -11.81 0.62 -4.03
CA ARG A 16 -11.94 1.95 -3.44
C ARG A 16 -10.69 2.32 -2.65
N LEU A 17 -10.20 1.43 -1.80
CA LEU A 17 -9.00 1.64 -0.99
C LEU A 17 -7.75 1.86 -1.85
N GLU A 18 -7.59 1.06 -2.91
CA GLU A 18 -6.47 1.17 -3.86
C GLU A 18 -6.50 2.52 -4.59
N HIS A 19 -7.67 2.90 -5.10
CA HIS A 19 -7.86 4.16 -5.81
C HIS A 19 -7.65 5.38 -4.91
N GLU A 20 -8.07 5.33 -3.64
CA GLU A 20 -7.79 6.39 -2.69
C GLU A 20 -6.30 6.53 -2.38
N ALA A 21 -5.59 5.43 -2.17
CA ALA A 21 -4.15 5.45 -1.95
C ALA A 21 -3.42 6.12 -3.13
N ALA A 22 -3.78 5.74 -4.37
CA ALA A 22 -3.23 6.33 -5.58
C ALA A 22 -3.46 7.85 -5.63
N LYS A 23 -4.70 8.31 -5.34
CA LYS A 23 -5.02 9.75 -5.33
C LYS A 23 -4.22 10.53 -4.30
N LEU A 24 -4.08 10.00 -3.08
CA LEU A 24 -3.32 10.65 -2.02
C LEU A 24 -1.85 10.77 -2.39
N PHE A 25 -1.25 9.68 -2.88
CA PHE A 25 0.12 9.66 -3.38
C PHE A 25 0.31 10.69 -4.49
N MET A 26 -0.54 10.65 -5.52
CA MET A 26 -0.46 11.53 -6.68
C MET A 26 -0.46 13.01 -6.29
N ARG A 27 -1.41 13.43 -5.45
CA ARG A 27 -1.50 14.83 -4.97
C ARG A 27 -0.21 15.28 -4.27
N TRP A 28 0.33 14.44 -3.39
CA TRP A 28 1.58 14.76 -2.71
C TRP A 28 2.78 14.74 -3.65
N TYR A 29 2.83 13.83 -4.61
CA TYR A 29 3.89 13.78 -5.60
C TYR A 29 3.91 15.05 -6.45
N GLU A 30 2.75 15.50 -6.95
CA GLU A 30 2.65 16.78 -7.68
C GLU A 30 3.10 17.94 -6.80
N THR A 31 2.62 18.00 -5.55
CA THR A 31 2.97 19.07 -4.61
C THR A 31 4.47 19.14 -4.35
N ASN A 32 5.12 17.99 -4.18
CA ASN A 32 6.54 17.91 -3.84
C ASN A 32 7.46 18.16 -5.04
N THR A 33 7.03 17.78 -6.25
CA THR A 33 7.90 17.77 -7.45
C THR A 33 7.51 18.78 -8.51
N HIS A 34 6.32 19.38 -8.40
CA HIS A 34 5.67 20.20 -9.43
C HIS A 34 5.45 19.47 -10.76
N LYS A 35 5.59 18.13 -10.79
CA LYS A 35 5.35 17.30 -11.96
C LYS A 35 3.91 16.78 -11.92
N PRO A 36 3.06 17.12 -12.92
CA PRO A 36 1.69 16.67 -12.93
C PRO A 36 1.63 15.15 -13.18
N ILE A 37 0.81 14.47 -12.39
CA ILE A 37 0.43 13.07 -12.52
C ILE A 37 -1.09 13.02 -12.64
N ARG A 38 -1.59 12.64 -13.82
CA ARG A 38 -2.98 12.88 -14.22
C ARG A 38 -3.61 11.65 -14.82
N HIS A 39 -4.94 11.70 -14.91
CA HIS A 39 -5.81 10.68 -15.50
C HIS A 39 -5.65 9.32 -14.81
N ILE A 40 -6.54 9.01 -13.87
CA ILE A 40 -6.47 7.76 -13.12
C ILE A 40 -7.43 6.76 -13.74
N TRP A 41 -6.91 5.58 -14.09
CA TRP A 41 -7.71 4.47 -14.58
C TRP A 41 -7.51 3.26 -13.67
N HIS A 42 -8.63 2.64 -13.29
CA HIS A 42 -8.61 1.36 -12.61
C HIS A 42 -8.41 0.24 -13.64
N ASN A 43 -7.44 -0.64 -13.43
CA ASN A 43 -7.18 -1.72 -14.37
C ASN A 43 -7.95 -2.98 -13.92
N GLN A 44 -8.94 -3.40 -14.72
CA GLN A 44 -9.57 -4.73 -14.61
C GLN A 44 -9.64 -5.38 -16.00
N PRO A 45 -9.36 -6.68 -16.15
CA PRO A 45 -9.00 -7.66 -15.11
C PRO A 45 -7.48 -7.77 -14.81
N MET A 46 -6.65 -6.99 -15.52
CA MET A 46 -5.18 -7.09 -15.46
C MET A 46 -4.57 -6.12 -14.45
N ARG A 47 -3.49 -6.55 -13.79
CA ARG A 47 -2.64 -5.73 -12.92
C ARG A 47 -1.60 -4.96 -13.73
N PRO A 48 -1.02 -3.86 -13.22
CA PRO A 48 -1.08 -3.31 -11.84
C PRO A 48 -2.38 -2.59 -11.52
N ASP A 49 -2.63 -2.29 -10.23
CA ASP A 49 -3.95 -1.90 -9.74
C ASP A 49 -4.51 -0.63 -10.40
N VAL A 50 -3.64 0.36 -10.68
CA VAL A 50 -4.02 1.66 -11.27
C VAL A 50 -3.04 2.08 -12.36
N SER A 51 -3.54 2.67 -13.45
CA SER A 51 -2.72 3.40 -14.43
C SER A 51 -2.89 4.91 -14.29
N CYS A 52 -1.84 5.68 -14.60
CA CYS A 52 -1.88 7.13 -14.73
C CYS A 52 -0.90 7.65 -15.79
N VAL A 53 -0.86 8.97 -16.00
CA VAL A 53 0.11 9.64 -16.87
C VAL A 53 1.01 10.53 -16.04
N LEU A 54 2.32 10.33 -16.14
CA LEU A 54 3.35 11.18 -15.54
C LEU A 54 4.28 11.67 -16.66
N GLU A 55 4.44 12.98 -16.78
CA GLU A 55 5.32 13.61 -17.79
C GLU A 55 5.02 13.19 -19.24
N GLY A 56 3.74 12.95 -19.55
CA GLY A 56 3.28 12.58 -20.89
C GLY A 56 3.37 11.08 -21.20
N GLU A 57 3.90 10.28 -20.29
CA GLU A 57 4.05 8.84 -20.45
C GLU A 57 3.18 8.06 -19.46
N LYS A 58 2.80 6.83 -19.85
CA LYS A 58 2.05 5.93 -18.97
C LYS A 58 2.92 5.53 -17.77
N LEU A 59 2.35 5.68 -16.59
CA LEU A 59 2.88 5.18 -15.33
C LEU A 59 1.86 4.26 -14.68
N ASP A 60 2.30 3.07 -14.33
CA ASP A 60 1.52 2.06 -13.66
C ASP A 60 1.80 2.08 -12.14
N LEU A 61 0.76 1.93 -11.32
CA LEU A 61 0.84 1.92 -9.85
C LEU A 61 0.28 0.61 -9.31
N GLU A 62 1.13 -0.16 -8.63
CA GLU A 62 0.70 -1.24 -7.73
C GLU A 62 0.50 -0.66 -6.33
N ILE A 63 -0.60 -1.02 -5.69
CA ILE A 63 -0.96 -0.53 -4.36
C ILE A 63 -0.79 -1.65 -3.32
N ALA A 64 -0.30 -1.26 -2.15
CA ALA A 64 -0.33 -2.06 -0.94
C ALA A 64 -0.79 -1.21 0.25
N HIS A 65 -1.25 -1.88 1.29
CA HIS A 65 -1.60 -1.25 2.55
C HIS A 65 -0.78 -1.90 3.66
N LEU A 66 -0.17 -1.06 4.50
CA LEU A 66 0.61 -1.48 5.66
C LEU A 66 -0.32 -1.50 6.88
N TYR A 67 -0.57 -2.70 7.40
CA TYR A 67 -1.36 -2.95 8.60
C TYR A 67 -0.46 -3.44 9.74
N GLY A 68 -0.84 -3.16 10.99
CA GLY A 68 -0.12 -3.62 12.18
C GLY A 68 -0.32 -5.10 12.48
N SER A 69 -1.40 -5.68 11.97
CA SER A 69 -1.69 -7.11 12.05
C SER A 69 -2.55 -7.61 10.88
N GLU A 70 -2.60 -8.93 10.68
CA GLU A 70 -3.50 -9.55 9.71
C GLU A 70 -4.97 -9.37 10.11
N ALA A 71 -5.24 -9.30 11.40
CA ALA A 71 -6.57 -9.00 11.94
C ALA A 71 -7.05 -7.61 11.51
N GLU A 72 -6.24 -6.58 11.70
CA GLU A 72 -6.57 -5.23 11.27
C GLU A 72 -6.84 -5.18 9.76
N ALA A 73 -6.04 -5.89 8.97
CA ALA A 73 -6.26 -6.01 7.54
C ALA A 73 -7.62 -6.65 7.23
N MET A 74 -7.99 -7.73 7.92
CA MET A 74 -9.29 -8.39 7.74
C MET A 74 -10.46 -7.49 8.16
N ALA A 75 -10.35 -6.80 9.29
CA ALA A 75 -11.38 -5.89 9.79
C ALA A 75 -11.62 -4.70 8.84
N ILE A 76 -10.55 -4.09 8.32
CA ILE A 76 -10.63 -2.98 7.35
C ILE A 76 -11.17 -3.45 6.00
N LEU A 77 -10.94 -4.72 5.64
CA LEU A 77 -11.46 -5.35 4.42
C LEU A 77 -12.85 -5.99 4.61
N GLY A 78 -13.53 -5.73 5.73
CA GLY A 78 -14.90 -6.19 5.98
C GLY A 78 -15.03 -7.71 6.16
N ARG A 79 -13.98 -8.39 6.65
CA ARG A 79 -13.96 -9.84 6.91
C ARG A 79 -14.09 -10.16 8.39
N ASP A 80 -14.80 -11.24 8.73
CA ASP A 80 -14.97 -11.69 10.10
C ASP A 80 -13.64 -12.10 10.75
N LEU A 81 -13.37 -11.55 11.93
CA LEU A 81 -12.21 -11.90 12.75
C LEU A 81 -12.46 -13.19 13.52
N THR A 82 -11.55 -14.16 13.39
CA THR A 82 -11.57 -15.31 14.30
C THR A 82 -11.15 -14.89 15.71
N ASP A 83 -11.67 -15.57 16.75
CA ASP A 83 -11.35 -15.27 18.15
C ASP A 83 -9.88 -15.57 18.52
N GLN A 84 -9.16 -16.30 17.67
CA GLN A 84 -7.71 -16.49 17.78
C GLN A 84 -6.96 -15.25 17.29
N THR A 85 -7.36 -14.68 16.15
CA THR A 85 -6.77 -13.45 15.59
C THR A 85 -6.98 -12.24 16.51
N LYS A 86 -8.11 -12.20 17.24
CA LYS A 86 -8.38 -11.18 18.28
C LYS A 86 -7.42 -11.25 19.48
N ARG A 87 -6.88 -12.42 19.82
CA ARG A 87 -5.94 -12.57 20.94
C ARG A 87 -4.52 -12.16 20.55
N GLU A 88 -4.11 -12.43 19.32
CA GLU A 88 -2.80 -12.03 18.76
C GLU A 88 -2.67 -10.50 18.63
N LEU A 89 -3.78 -9.79 18.42
CA LEU A 89 -3.88 -8.32 18.45
C LEU A 89 -3.46 -7.69 19.79
N HIS A 90 -3.66 -8.39 20.90
CA HIS A 90 -3.47 -7.86 22.25
C HIS A 90 -2.10 -8.16 22.88
N SER A 91 -1.27 -9.02 22.27
CA SER A 91 -0.02 -9.50 22.88
C SER A 91 1.27 -8.91 22.29
N LEU A 92 1.20 -7.80 21.55
CA LEU A 92 2.36 -7.21 20.87
C LEU A 92 2.68 -5.82 21.42
N ASP A 93 3.06 -5.77 22.69
CA ASP A 93 3.62 -4.59 23.34
C ASP A 93 5.05 -4.89 23.79
N GLN A 94 5.94 -4.96 22.79
CA GLN A 94 7.38 -4.64 22.89
C GLN A 94 7.91 -4.62 21.45
N GLU A 95 8.50 -3.48 21.08
CA GLU A 95 9.21 -3.20 19.80
C GLU A 95 8.35 -2.82 18.58
N ALA A 96 7.72 -1.64 18.65
CA ALA A 96 6.93 -1.05 17.56
C ALA A 96 7.71 -0.93 16.23
N ASP A 97 9.01 -0.62 16.31
CA ASP A 97 9.91 -0.47 15.15
C ASP A 97 10.15 -1.81 14.43
N GLU A 98 10.42 -2.88 15.18
CA GLU A 98 10.58 -4.22 14.61
C GLU A 98 9.31 -4.70 13.93
N ARG A 99 8.15 -4.41 14.52
CA ARG A 99 6.84 -4.73 13.92
C ARG A 99 6.63 -3.99 12.61
N LEU A 100 6.93 -2.69 12.56
CA LEU A 100 6.85 -1.90 11.32
C LEU A 100 7.76 -2.53 10.26
N LEU A 101 9.04 -2.76 10.59
CA LEU A 101 10.03 -3.32 9.66
C LEU A 101 9.59 -4.69 9.14
N LYS A 102 9.13 -5.58 10.03
CA LYS A 102 8.67 -6.92 9.65
C LYS A 102 7.46 -6.85 8.72
N ALA A 103 6.49 -6.00 9.02
CA ALA A 103 5.29 -5.84 8.20
C ALA A 103 5.64 -5.24 6.82
N LEU A 104 6.49 -4.22 6.78
CA LEU A 104 6.91 -3.58 5.54
C LEU A 104 7.75 -4.51 4.66
N ASN A 105 8.74 -5.20 5.24
CA ASN A 105 9.56 -6.17 4.52
C ASN A 105 8.71 -7.35 3.99
N ARG A 106 7.69 -7.80 4.73
CA ARG A 106 6.72 -8.81 4.22
C ARG A 106 5.98 -8.31 2.98
N ILE A 107 5.54 -7.05 2.95
CA ILE A 107 4.89 -6.46 1.77
C ILE A 107 5.86 -6.45 0.58
N LEU A 108 7.08 -5.95 0.80
CA LEU A 108 8.09 -5.85 -0.26
C LEU A 108 8.42 -7.23 -0.85
N GLN A 109 8.64 -8.24 -0.01
CA GLN A 109 8.91 -9.61 -0.46
C GLN A 109 7.76 -10.20 -1.27
N ASN A 110 6.51 -10.01 -0.82
CA ASN A 110 5.33 -10.50 -1.53
C ASN A 110 5.13 -9.83 -2.90
N LYS A 111 5.52 -8.55 -3.02
CA LYS A 111 5.36 -7.75 -4.24
C LYS A 111 6.54 -7.92 -5.19
N ALA A 112 7.75 -8.23 -4.71
CA ALA A 112 8.93 -8.46 -5.55
C ALA A 112 8.77 -9.64 -6.53
N GLY A 113 8.03 -10.68 -6.14
CA GLY A 113 7.72 -11.81 -7.01
C GLY A 113 6.71 -11.52 -8.14
N LYS A 114 6.15 -10.30 -8.23
CA LYS A 114 5.16 -9.96 -9.26
C LYS A 114 5.82 -9.70 -10.61
N ARG A 115 5.02 -9.84 -11.67
CA ARG A 115 5.40 -9.58 -13.05
C ARG A 115 4.28 -8.80 -13.72
N TYR A 116 4.66 -7.77 -14.45
CA TYR A 116 3.76 -6.90 -15.19
C TYR A 116 4.25 -6.83 -16.64
N SER A 117 3.36 -6.51 -17.56
CA SER A 117 3.72 -6.26 -18.97
C SER A 117 4.29 -4.85 -19.20
N SER A 118 4.28 -4.01 -18.15
CA SER A 118 4.75 -2.63 -18.19
C SER A 118 6.08 -2.50 -17.47
N ASP A 119 7.04 -1.87 -18.15
CA ASP A 119 8.37 -1.59 -17.60
C ASP A 119 8.39 -0.39 -16.65
N ARG A 120 7.29 0.39 -16.60
CA ARG A 120 7.15 1.60 -15.75
C ARG A 120 6.10 1.41 -14.67
N THR A 121 6.40 0.53 -13.71
CA THR A 121 5.51 0.24 -12.58
C THR A 121 6.11 0.77 -11.27
N TRP A 122 5.38 1.57 -10.51
CA TRP A 122 5.77 2.01 -9.16
C TRP A 122 4.92 1.28 -8.11
N LEU A 123 5.51 0.98 -6.96
CA LEU A 123 4.79 0.48 -5.79
C LEU A 123 4.47 1.64 -4.85
N VAL A 124 3.19 1.77 -4.49
CA VAL A 124 2.70 2.73 -3.49
C VAL A 124 2.14 1.98 -2.30
N ILE A 125 2.73 2.18 -1.13
CA ILE A 125 2.30 1.57 0.13
C ILE A 125 1.57 2.64 0.95
N ARG A 126 0.30 2.43 1.30
CA ARG A 126 -0.43 3.33 2.21
C ARG A 126 -0.29 2.83 3.64
N ASN A 127 0.17 3.69 4.54
CA ASN A 127 0.16 3.37 5.96
C ASN A 127 -1.29 3.36 6.49
N ALA A 128 -1.76 2.20 6.94
CA ALA A 128 -3.07 2.07 7.57
C ALA A 128 -2.97 1.95 9.10
N HIS A 129 -1.76 1.89 9.66
CA HIS A 129 -1.58 1.76 11.10
C HIS A 129 -1.47 3.13 11.78
N PRO A 130 -2.39 3.48 12.70
CA PRO A 130 -2.49 4.84 13.24
C PRO A 130 -1.34 5.24 14.17
N GLN A 131 -0.60 4.27 14.74
CA GLN A 131 0.51 4.56 15.64
C GLN A 131 1.85 4.68 14.92
N TRP A 132 1.93 4.25 13.66
CA TRP A 132 3.16 4.36 12.89
C TRP A 132 3.15 5.71 12.18
N THR A 133 4.11 6.56 12.50
CA THR A 133 4.20 7.90 11.93
C THR A 133 5.15 7.90 10.74
N LYS A 134 5.05 8.96 9.93
CA LYS A 134 6.01 9.24 8.86
C LYS A 134 7.45 9.29 9.35
N ASP A 135 7.69 9.79 10.56
CA ASP A 135 9.03 9.95 11.10
C ASP A 135 9.59 8.60 11.59
N ASP A 136 8.76 7.71 12.13
CA ASP A 136 9.14 6.32 12.43
C ASP A 136 9.58 5.59 11.15
N ILE A 137 8.76 5.72 10.09
CA ILE A 137 9.06 5.14 8.78
C ILE A 137 10.40 5.66 8.25
N LYS A 138 10.64 6.98 8.34
CA LYS A 138 11.89 7.61 7.89
C LYS A 138 13.09 7.13 8.70
N GLY A 139 12.96 7.05 10.03
CA GLY A 139 14.01 6.59 10.92
C GLY A 139 14.45 5.17 10.60
N LEU A 140 13.53 4.36 10.07
CA LEU A 140 13.76 2.96 9.77
C LEU A 140 14.14 2.69 8.30
N ILE A 141 14.21 3.70 7.42
CA ILE A 141 14.55 3.52 5.98
C ILE A 141 15.85 2.74 5.80
N GLY A 142 16.87 3.03 6.60
CA GLY A 142 18.17 2.35 6.53
C GLY A 142 18.12 0.85 6.86
N HIS A 143 17.02 0.38 7.47
CA HIS A 143 16.79 -1.01 7.85
C HIS A 143 15.78 -1.71 6.92
N ILE A 144 15.16 -1.00 5.98
CA ILE A 144 14.23 -1.57 5.00
C ILE A 144 15.04 -2.34 3.96
N SER A 145 14.71 -3.63 3.79
CA SER A 145 15.36 -4.49 2.81
C SER A 145 14.48 -4.62 1.58
N VAL A 146 14.75 -3.80 0.56
CA VAL A 146 14.11 -3.93 -0.74
C VAL A 146 14.79 -5.07 -1.52
N PRO A 147 14.05 -6.12 -1.96
CA PRO A 147 14.65 -7.24 -2.67
C PRO A 147 15.28 -6.81 -4.00
N GLU A 148 16.50 -7.25 -4.31
CA GLU A 148 17.21 -6.83 -5.54
C GLU A 148 16.43 -7.14 -6.84
N ASN A 149 15.72 -8.27 -6.86
CA ASN A 149 14.91 -8.66 -8.01
C ASN A 149 13.43 -8.33 -7.76
N HIS A 150 12.99 -7.17 -8.25
CA HIS A 150 11.60 -6.74 -8.21
C HIS A 150 11.20 -5.96 -9.47
N PRO A 151 9.90 -5.88 -9.81
CA PRO A 151 9.45 -5.21 -11.03
C PRO A 151 9.27 -3.69 -10.89
N PHE A 152 9.54 -3.10 -9.72
CA PHE A 152 9.21 -1.70 -9.47
C PHE A 152 10.35 -0.76 -9.85
N GLU A 153 10.06 0.25 -10.66
CA GLU A 153 11.00 1.35 -10.94
C GLU A 153 11.22 2.17 -9.66
N LYS A 154 10.14 2.47 -8.91
CA LYS A 154 10.20 3.24 -7.65
C LYS A 154 9.27 2.65 -6.59
N ILE A 155 9.61 2.86 -5.33
CA ILE A 155 8.75 2.49 -4.19
C ILE A 155 8.52 3.71 -3.30
N TRP A 156 7.25 4.01 -3.07
CA TRP A 156 6.79 5.13 -2.26
C TRP A 156 5.85 4.67 -1.17
N MET A 157 5.78 5.47 -0.12
CA MET A 157 4.86 5.27 0.99
C MET A 157 4.07 6.54 1.29
N VAL A 158 2.76 6.41 1.45
CA VAL A 158 1.90 7.44 2.05
C VAL A 158 1.97 7.26 3.57
N GLY A 159 2.33 8.33 4.30
CA GLY A 159 2.73 8.27 5.70
C GLY A 159 1.61 7.98 6.69
N ASP A 160 0.35 8.12 6.28
CA ASP A 160 -0.83 7.84 7.09
C ASP A 160 -2.03 7.49 6.20
N MET A 161 -3.12 7.07 6.84
CA MET A 161 -4.32 6.62 6.14
C MET A 161 -4.97 7.79 5.41
N GLU A 162 -5.10 8.97 6.01
CA GLU A 162 -5.76 10.12 5.36
C GLU A 162 -4.85 10.89 4.38
N GLY A 163 -3.57 10.55 4.32
CA GLY A 163 -2.55 11.26 3.55
C GLY A 163 -2.27 12.67 4.08
N LYS A 164 -2.34 12.90 5.39
CA LYS A 164 -2.09 14.23 6.00
C LYS A 164 -0.61 14.53 6.23
N THR A 165 0.21 13.50 6.44
CA THR A 165 1.64 13.59 6.73
C THR A 165 2.50 13.57 5.46
N GLY A 166 1.90 13.24 4.32
CA GLY A 166 2.55 13.24 3.00
C GLY A 166 3.19 11.91 2.64
N ILE A 167 4.21 11.96 1.78
CA ILE A 167 4.84 10.77 1.22
C ILE A 167 6.32 10.66 1.59
N VAL A 168 6.83 9.42 1.55
CA VAL A 168 8.23 9.03 1.78
C VAL A 168 8.68 8.15 0.62
N ARG A 169 9.87 8.40 0.08
CA ARG A 169 10.48 7.53 -0.93
C ARG A 169 11.25 6.41 -0.23
N LEU A 170 10.92 5.15 -0.53
CA LEU A 170 11.58 3.98 0.03
C LEU A 170 12.65 3.40 -0.91
N TYR A 171 12.44 3.51 -2.23
CA TYR A 171 13.37 3.05 -3.25
C TYR A 171 13.45 4.08 -4.40
N PRO A 172 14.65 4.37 -4.92
CA PRO A 172 14.89 5.39 -5.96
C PRO A 172 14.08 5.19 -7.23
#